data_AF-A0A6L3CIW5-F1
#
_entry.id   AF-A0A6L3CIW5-F1
#
_cell.length_a   1.000
_cell.length_b   1.000
_cell.length_c   1.000
_cell.angle_alpha   90.00
_cell.angle_beta   90.00
_cell.angle_gamma   90.00
#
_symmetry.space_group_name_H-M   'P 1'
#
loop_
_entity.id
_entity.type
_entity.pdbx_description
1 polymer ?
#
loop_
_entity_poly.entity_id
_entity_poly.type
_entity_poly.pdbx_seq_one_letter_code
_entity_poly.pdbx_strand_id
1 'polypeptide(L)'
;MPDTDTSWIDLTTEEPIDPDIAICDPHHHFWDRPGNRYMLDELLSDIAGGHNITETVFVECSAMYRKDGPASMRPVGEIEFVQGLAAQSASGGYGETKIAAGIVGFADLSLGDNVIEVLEAQIDASRNRFRGIRNSSCWDQSPEITGYKNPPEGLLKDKNFRQGFSHLRG
;
A
#
# COMPACT_ATOMS: atom_id res chain seq x y z
N MET A 1 13.29 -16.36 7.10
CA MET A 1 13.98 -15.21 7.74
C MET A 1 14.42 -14.35 6.58
N PRO A 2 14.06 -13.06 6.46
CA PRO A 2 14.80 -12.22 5.53
C PRO A 2 16.24 -12.12 6.06
N ASP A 3 17.21 -12.14 5.17
CA ASP A 3 18.60 -11.84 5.49
C ASP A 3 18.65 -10.47 6.15
N THR A 4 19.09 -10.42 7.41
CA THR A 4 19.35 -9.18 8.15
C THR A 4 20.70 -8.56 7.78
N ASP A 5 21.47 -9.22 6.91
CA ASP A 5 22.71 -8.69 6.40
C ASP A 5 22.41 -7.68 5.30
N THR A 6 22.38 -6.40 5.67
CA THR A 6 22.20 -5.28 4.75
C THR A 6 23.51 -4.81 4.14
N SER A 7 24.65 -5.48 4.38
CA SER A 7 25.96 -5.06 3.86
C SER A 7 26.01 -5.00 2.34
N TRP A 8 25.11 -5.70 1.66
CA TRP A 8 24.98 -5.62 0.21
C TRP A 8 24.46 -4.26 -0.28
N ILE A 9 23.66 -3.54 0.51
CA ILE A 9 23.14 -2.19 0.19
C ILE A 9 24.30 -1.19 0.13
N ASP A 10 25.27 -1.36 1.03
CA ASP A 10 26.43 -0.45 1.15
C ASP A 10 27.54 -0.74 0.13
N LEU A 11 27.36 -1.71 -0.77
CA LEU A 11 28.38 -2.05 -1.78
C LEU A 11 28.60 -0.93 -2.80
N THR A 12 27.63 -0.05 -3.01
CA THR A 12 27.73 1.06 -3.95
C THR A 12 26.83 2.21 -3.51
N THR A 13 27.39 3.42 -3.54
CA THR A 13 26.63 4.67 -3.35
C THR A 13 26.71 5.46 -4.64
N GLU A 14 25.56 5.85 -5.18
CA GLU A 14 25.45 6.66 -6.38
C GLU A 14 24.97 8.06 -6.02
N GLU A 15 25.55 9.08 -6.66
CA GLU A 15 25.10 10.47 -6.49
C GLU A 15 23.78 10.69 -7.25
N PRO A 16 22.79 11.38 -6.66
CA PRO A 16 21.56 11.72 -7.34
C PRO A 16 21.80 12.53 -8.63
N ILE A 17 21.21 12.07 -9.72
CA ILE A 17 21.14 12.85 -10.97
C ILE A 17 19.97 13.83 -10.84
N ASP A 18 20.21 15.10 -11.18
CA ASP A 18 19.23 16.19 -11.11
C ASP A 18 18.49 16.25 -9.75
N PRO A 19 19.22 16.43 -8.63
CA PRO A 19 18.69 16.29 -7.28
C PRO A 19 17.50 17.20 -6.98
N ASP A 20 17.37 18.33 -7.69
CA ASP A 20 16.30 19.31 -7.48
C ASP A 20 14.96 18.91 -8.15
N ILE A 21 14.95 17.92 -9.06
CA ILE A 21 13.71 17.49 -9.72
C ILE A 21 12.77 16.88 -8.69
N ALA A 22 11.58 17.47 -8.56
CA ALA A 22 10.54 16.95 -7.71
C ALA A 22 10.09 15.56 -8.19
N ILE A 23 10.17 14.57 -7.29
CA ILE A 23 9.77 13.19 -7.54
C ILE A 23 8.60 12.85 -6.62
N CYS A 24 7.64 12.09 -7.17
CA CYS A 24 6.67 11.35 -6.39
C CYS A 24 7.09 9.89 -6.42
N ASP A 25 7.35 9.29 -5.25
CA ASP A 25 7.50 7.84 -5.14
C ASP A 25 6.09 7.21 -5.23
N PRO A 26 5.76 6.54 -6.35
CA PRO A 26 4.40 6.13 -6.61
C PRO A 26 4.02 4.83 -5.89
N HIS A 27 4.95 4.16 -5.21
CA HIS A 27 4.68 2.86 -4.61
C HIS A 27 5.69 2.52 -3.52
N HIS A 28 5.25 2.61 -2.27
CA HIS A 28 5.85 1.91 -1.13
C HIS A 28 4.79 1.17 -0.31
N HIS A 29 5.26 0.54 0.76
CA HIS A 29 4.45 -0.22 1.70
C HIS A 29 4.80 0.18 3.13
N PHE A 30 3.97 -0.24 4.08
CA PHE A 30 4.24 -0.16 5.52
C PHE A 30 3.74 -1.42 6.18
N TRP A 31 4.53 -2.01 7.08
CA TRP A 31 4.13 -3.15 7.87
C TRP A 31 4.97 -3.28 9.14
N ASP A 32 4.41 -3.97 10.13
CA ASP A 32 5.12 -4.41 11.32
C ASP A 32 4.89 -5.91 11.49
N ARG A 33 5.85 -6.72 11.02
CA ARG A 33 5.80 -8.18 11.07
C ARG A 33 7.01 -8.69 11.87
N PRO A 34 6.91 -9.82 12.59
CA PRO A 34 8.04 -10.36 13.34
C PRO A 34 9.28 -10.56 12.46
N GLY A 35 10.37 -9.84 12.79
CA GLY A 35 11.63 -9.89 12.06
C GLY A 35 11.62 -9.25 10.66
N ASN A 36 10.57 -8.52 10.31
CA ASN A 36 10.46 -7.77 9.06
C ASN A 36 9.53 -6.59 9.28
N ARG A 37 10.10 -5.43 9.61
CA ARG A 37 9.39 -4.17 9.84
C ARG A 37 9.78 -3.21 8.72
N TYR A 38 8.82 -2.39 8.30
CA TYR A 38 9.06 -1.25 7.45
C TYR A 38 8.01 -0.17 7.75
N MET A 39 8.43 0.88 8.44
CA MET A 39 7.57 1.93 8.99
C MET A 39 8.07 3.33 8.61
N LEU A 40 7.43 4.37 9.12
CA LEU A 40 7.72 5.76 8.76
C LEU A 40 9.20 6.13 8.91
N ASP A 41 9.85 5.74 10.02
CA ASP A 41 11.26 6.01 10.27
C ASP A 41 12.19 5.35 9.23
N GLU A 42 11.87 4.13 8.81
CA GLU A 42 12.64 3.40 7.80
C GLU A 42 12.46 4.02 6.41
N LEU A 43 11.22 4.35 6.02
CA LEU A 43 10.97 5.07 4.77
C LEU A 43 11.68 6.42 4.72
N LEU A 44 11.63 7.20 5.81
CA LEU A 44 12.31 8.49 5.88
C LEU A 44 13.83 8.36 5.73
N SER A 45 14.41 7.29 6.27
CA SER A 45 15.82 6.97 6.07
C SER A 45 16.14 6.66 4.61
N ASP A 46 15.30 5.85 3.96
CA ASP A 46 15.52 5.44 2.56
C ASP A 46 15.40 6.62 1.58
N ILE A 47 14.41 7.50 1.77
CA ILE A 47 14.21 8.65 0.88
C ILE A 47 15.17 9.82 1.18
N ALA A 48 16.00 9.71 2.22
CA ALA A 48 17.03 10.70 2.55
C ALA A 48 18.29 10.58 1.68
N GLY A 49 18.30 9.70 0.66
CA GLY A 49 19.42 9.47 -0.26
C GLY A 49 19.76 10.61 -1.22
N GLY A 50 19.19 11.81 -1.04
CA GLY A 50 19.55 13.03 -1.78
C GLY A 50 18.68 13.37 -2.99
N HIS A 51 17.74 12.49 -3.37
CA HIS A 51 16.69 12.84 -4.34
C HIS A 51 15.62 13.73 -3.71
N ASN A 52 15.06 14.68 -4.46
CA ASN A 52 13.94 15.51 -4.03
C ASN A 52 12.60 14.74 -4.10
N ILE A 53 12.41 13.78 -3.18
CA ILE A 53 11.13 13.09 -3.00
C ILE A 53 10.18 14.02 -2.26
N THR A 54 9.19 14.54 -2.98
CA THR A 54 8.22 15.51 -2.45
C THR A 54 6.97 14.85 -1.89
N GLU A 55 6.58 13.71 -2.46
CA GLU A 55 5.34 13.02 -2.14
C GLU A 55 5.54 11.51 -2.32
N THR A 56 4.79 10.71 -1.57
CA THR A 56 4.81 9.26 -1.73
C THR A 56 3.41 8.66 -1.76
N VAL A 57 3.25 7.47 -2.33
CA VAL A 57 1.98 6.74 -2.39
C VAL A 57 2.13 5.36 -1.73
N PHE A 58 1.30 5.10 -0.73
CA PHE A 58 1.20 3.78 -0.11
C PHE A 58 0.30 2.88 -0.96
N VAL A 59 0.70 1.61 -1.10
CA VAL A 59 -0.09 0.56 -1.76
C VAL A 59 -0.34 -0.59 -0.78
N GLU A 60 -1.55 -1.14 -0.75
CA GLU A 60 -1.96 -2.20 0.20
C GLU A 60 -0.97 -3.37 0.23
N CYS A 61 -0.78 -3.95 1.41
CA CYS A 61 0.10 -5.11 1.60
C CYS A 61 -0.44 -6.08 2.66
N SER A 62 -1.72 -5.94 3.00
CA SER A 62 -2.39 -6.71 4.07
C SER A 62 -1.82 -6.47 5.47
N ALA A 63 -1.28 -5.28 5.72
CA ALA A 63 -0.84 -4.86 7.04
C ALA A 63 -2.00 -4.30 7.86
N MET A 64 -1.96 -4.53 9.19
CA MET A 64 -2.85 -3.87 10.15
C MET A 64 -4.36 -3.99 9.86
N TYR A 65 -4.78 -5.08 9.21
CA TYR A 65 -6.20 -5.38 9.05
C TYR A 65 -6.88 -5.44 10.43
N ARG A 66 -8.12 -4.94 10.52
CA ARG A 66 -8.89 -5.01 11.77
C ARG A 66 -8.99 -6.46 12.22
N LYS A 67 -8.73 -6.69 13.51
CA LYS A 67 -8.76 -8.02 14.12
C LYS A 67 -10.18 -8.63 14.08
N ASP A 68 -11.17 -7.80 14.37
CA ASP A 68 -12.56 -8.20 14.55
C ASP A 68 -13.46 -7.65 13.43
N GLY A 69 -14.69 -8.16 13.36
CA GLY A 69 -15.69 -7.75 12.37
C GLY A 69 -15.71 -8.59 11.08
N PRO A 70 -16.61 -8.24 10.14
CA PRO A 70 -16.78 -8.95 8.87
C PRO A 70 -15.49 -8.98 8.07
N ALA A 71 -15.17 -10.13 7.45
CA ALA A 71 -13.92 -10.32 6.71
C ALA A 71 -13.69 -9.26 5.61
N SER A 72 -14.76 -8.85 4.91
CA SER A 72 -14.74 -7.81 3.88
C SER A 72 -14.36 -6.42 4.41
N MET A 73 -14.59 -6.14 5.69
CA MET A 73 -14.36 -4.84 6.33
C MET A 73 -13.02 -4.75 7.08
N ARG A 74 -12.31 -5.87 7.26
CA ARG A 74 -11.00 -5.87 7.91
C ARG A 74 -9.93 -5.04 7.18
N PRO A 75 -9.89 -5.01 5.83
CA PRO A 75 -8.94 -4.20 5.07
C PRO A 75 -8.99 -2.69 5.36
N VAL A 76 -10.13 -2.18 5.84
CA VAL A 76 -10.26 -0.76 6.23
C VAL A 76 -9.24 -0.38 7.31
N GLY A 77 -8.84 -1.34 8.17
CA GLY A 77 -7.82 -1.12 9.19
C GLY A 77 -6.45 -0.71 8.64
N GLU A 78 -6.09 -1.19 7.44
CA GLU A 78 -4.84 -0.78 6.77
C GLU A 78 -4.90 0.71 6.39
N ILE A 79 -6.06 1.20 5.97
CA ILE A 79 -6.26 2.62 5.62
C ILE A 79 -6.19 3.49 6.87
N GLU A 80 -6.83 3.08 7.96
CA GLU A 80 -6.76 3.79 9.25
C GLU A 80 -5.31 3.88 9.76
N PHE A 81 -4.58 2.77 9.66
CA PHE A 81 -3.18 2.68 10.02
C PHE A 81 -2.30 3.64 9.21
N VAL A 82 -2.39 3.59 7.88
CA VAL A 82 -1.57 4.44 6.99
C VAL A 82 -1.98 5.91 7.12
N GLN A 83 -3.26 6.21 7.31
CA GLN A 83 -3.74 7.54 7.62
C GLN A 83 -3.11 8.09 8.90
N GLY A 84 -2.90 7.25 9.92
CA GLY A 84 -2.17 7.61 11.14
C GLY A 84 -0.72 8.00 10.86
N LEU A 85 0.02 7.19 10.09
CA LEU A 85 1.40 7.50 9.70
C LEU A 85 1.51 8.76 8.84
N ALA A 86 0.58 8.95 7.90
CA ALA A 86 0.52 10.14 7.07
C ALA A 86 0.21 11.40 7.88
N ALA A 87 -0.64 11.30 8.91
CA ALA A 87 -0.92 12.39 9.84
C ALA A 87 0.28 12.70 10.74
N GLN A 88 0.99 11.66 11.21
CA GLN A 88 2.24 11.80 11.95
C GLN A 88 3.29 12.55 11.13
N SER A 89 3.54 12.13 9.89
CA SER A 89 4.47 12.83 8.98
C SER A 89 4.06 14.29 8.76
N ALA A 90 2.77 14.55 8.53
CA ALA A 90 2.24 15.89 8.30
C ALA A 90 2.24 16.81 9.55
N SER A 91 2.69 16.34 10.71
CA SER A 91 2.79 17.16 11.93
C SER A 91 3.93 18.19 11.89
N GLY A 92 4.77 18.16 10.84
CA GLY A 92 5.94 19.03 10.67
C GLY A 92 7.20 18.58 11.40
N GLY A 93 7.15 17.44 12.10
CA GLY A 93 8.29 16.87 12.84
C GLY A 93 9.14 15.87 12.05
N TYR A 94 8.76 15.56 10.80
CA TYR A 94 9.26 14.41 10.03
C TYR A 94 9.77 14.80 8.63
N GLY A 95 10.14 16.07 8.44
CA GLY A 95 10.55 16.61 7.15
C GLY A 95 9.40 17.13 6.30
N GLU A 96 9.73 17.58 5.09
CA GLU A 96 8.81 18.27 4.17
C GLU A 96 8.07 17.31 3.23
N THR A 97 8.57 16.08 3.05
CA THR A 97 7.95 15.08 2.16
C THR A 97 6.55 14.71 2.66
N LYS A 98 5.57 14.79 1.76
CA LYS A 98 4.19 14.37 2.06
C LYS A 98 4.09 12.84 1.96
N ILE A 99 4.33 12.17 3.07
CA ILE A 99 4.23 10.71 3.13
C ILE A 99 2.78 10.25 2.93
N ALA A 100 2.60 9.25 2.07
CA ALA A 100 1.30 8.70 1.69
C ALA A 100 0.32 9.83 1.30
N ALA A 101 0.74 10.71 0.41
CA ALA A 101 -0.11 11.70 -0.26
C ALA A 101 -1.31 11.03 -0.95
N GLY A 102 -1.11 9.80 -1.44
CA GLY A 102 -2.17 8.87 -1.83
C GLY A 102 -2.07 7.54 -1.09
N ILE A 103 -3.21 6.90 -0.87
CA ILE A 103 -3.36 5.56 -0.29
C ILE A 103 -4.19 4.72 -1.26
N VAL A 104 -3.60 3.62 -1.72
CA VAL A 104 -4.24 2.58 -2.53
C VAL A 104 -4.54 1.39 -1.63
N GLY A 105 -5.81 1.14 -1.34
CA GLY A 105 -6.26 0.10 -0.42
C GLY A 105 -6.58 -1.24 -1.08
N PHE A 106 -7.25 -2.12 -0.34
CA PHE A 106 -7.79 -3.38 -0.86
C PHE A 106 -9.30 -3.44 -0.61
N ALA A 107 -10.08 -3.71 -1.65
CA ALA A 107 -11.46 -4.14 -1.53
C ALA A 107 -11.65 -5.34 -2.46
N ASP A 108 -12.21 -6.44 -1.95
CA ASP A 108 -12.47 -7.63 -2.78
C ASP A 108 -13.61 -7.33 -3.76
N LEU A 109 -13.24 -7.12 -5.03
CA LEU A 109 -14.21 -6.82 -6.08
C LEU A 109 -15.11 -8.02 -6.40
N SER A 110 -14.74 -9.24 -5.99
CA SER A 110 -15.55 -10.45 -6.17
C SER A 110 -16.83 -10.43 -5.32
N LEU A 111 -16.96 -9.46 -4.41
CA LEU A 111 -18.20 -9.18 -3.67
C LEU A 111 -19.32 -8.61 -4.56
N GLY A 112 -19.03 -8.23 -5.82
CA GLY A 112 -20.01 -7.60 -6.69
C GLY A 112 -20.47 -6.26 -6.11
N ASP A 113 -21.78 -6.02 -6.08
CA ASP A 113 -22.36 -4.77 -5.54
C ASP A 113 -22.07 -4.56 -4.04
N ASN A 114 -21.85 -5.63 -3.29
CA ASN A 114 -21.55 -5.54 -1.86
C ASN A 114 -20.17 -4.92 -1.58
N VAL A 115 -19.34 -4.69 -2.61
CA VAL A 115 -18.05 -3.98 -2.44
C VAL A 115 -18.23 -2.50 -2.11
N ILE A 116 -19.39 -1.91 -2.44
CA ILE A 116 -19.68 -0.47 -2.24
C ILE A 116 -19.47 -0.09 -0.77
N GLU A 117 -20.01 -0.87 0.16
CA GLU A 117 -19.89 -0.58 1.60
C GLU A 117 -18.42 -0.56 2.05
N VAL A 118 -17.58 -1.42 1.47
CA VAL A 118 -16.14 -1.48 1.77
C VAL A 118 -15.42 -0.26 1.21
N LEU A 119 -15.78 0.17 -0.01
CA LEU A 119 -15.20 1.36 -0.65
C LEU A 119 -15.56 2.64 0.12
N GLU A 120 -16.84 2.80 0.50
CA GLU A 120 -17.31 3.92 1.31
C GLU A 120 -16.61 3.96 2.66
N ALA A 121 -16.44 2.81 3.32
CA ALA A 121 -15.71 2.72 4.59
C ALA A 121 -14.23 3.11 4.44
N GLN A 122 -13.57 2.77 3.34
CA GLN A 122 -12.19 3.18 3.08
C GLN A 122 -12.06 4.68 2.76
N ILE A 123 -13.01 5.23 2.00
CA ILE A 123 -13.10 6.68 1.78
C ILE A 123 -13.28 7.39 3.12
N ASP A 124 -14.14 6.90 4.00
CA ASP A 124 -14.39 7.50 5.31
C ASP A 124 -13.16 7.40 6.23
N ALA A 125 -12.41 6.29 6.18
CA ALA A 125 -11.18 6.11 6.94
C ALA A 125 -10.06 7.07 6.53
N SER A 126 -10.04 7.54 5.28
CA SER A 126 -9.07 8.53 4.79
C SER A 126 -9.63 9.38 3.65
N ARG A 127 -10.55 10.30 3.97
CA ARG A 127 -11.26 11.12 2.97
C ARG A 127 -10.33 11.94 2.07
N ASN A 128 -9.19 12.35 2.60
CA ASN A 128 -8.23 13.21 1.91
C ASN A 128 -7.12 12.45 1.18
N ARG A 129 -6.87 11.17 1.48
CA ARG A 129 -5.74 10.42 0.90
C ARG A 129 -6.13 9.10 0.24
N PHE A 130 -7.31 8.53 0.50
CA PHE A 130 -7.76 7.35 -0.24
C PHE A 130 -7.99 7.69 -1.72
N ARG A 131 -7.32 6.97 -2.63
CA ARG A 131 -7.32 7.27 -4.08
C ARG A 131 -7.57 6.07 -4.98
N GLY A 132 -7.68 4.86 -4.43
CA GLY A 132 -7.99 3.69 -5.23
C GLY A 132 -7.78 2.40 -4.47
N ILE A 133 -7.84 1.29 -5.21
CA ILE A 133 -7.61 -0.05 -4.67
C ILE A 133 -6.68 -0.86 -5.57
N ARG A 134 -6.05 -1.88 -5.00
CA ARG A 134 -5.30 -2.92 -5.72
C ARG A 134 -5.90 -4.28 -5.39
N ASN A 135 -6.12 -5.10 -6.42
CA ASN A 135 -6.43 -6.52 -6.28
C ASN A 135 -5.32 -7.33 -6.94
N SER A 136 -4.64 -8.20 -6.20
CA SER A 136 -3.67 -9.13 -6.80
C SER A 136 -4.38 -10.08 -7.75
N SER A 137 -3.92 -10.14 -9.00
CA SER A 137 -4.47 -11.05 -10.02
C SER A 137 -3.41 -12.00 -10.57
N CYS A 138 -2.21 -12.02 -9.99
CA CYS A 138 -1.15 -12.93 -10.43
C CYS A 138 -1.49 -14.36 -9.99
N TRP A 139 -1.71 -15.24 -10.97
CA TRP A 139 -2.06 -16.64 -10.78
C TRP A 139 -1.17 -17.52 -11.65
N ASP A 140 -0.81 -18.69 -11.12
CA ASP A 140 -0.11 -19.76 -11.82
C ASP A 140 -0.71 -21.12 -11.43
N GLN A 141 -0.63 -22.11 -12.33
CA GLN A 141 -1.11 -23.48 -12.06
C GLN A 141 -0.16 -24.25 -11.13
N SER A 142 1.12 -23.91 -11.14
CA SER A 142 2.14 -24.57 -10.33
C SER A 142 1.94 -24.24 -8.84
N PRO A 143 1.83 -25.24 -7.96
CA PRO A 143 1.75 -25.00 -6.52
C PRO A 143 3.05 -24.43 -5.93
N GLU A 144 4.15 -24.43 -6.69
CA GLU A 144 5.44 -23.85 -6.29
C GLU A 144 5.45 -22.32 -6.46
N ILE A 145 4.58 -21.76 -7.30
CA ILE A 145 4.47 -20.32 -7.54
C ILE A 145 3.28 -19.81 -6.71
N THR A 146 3.59 -19.08 -5.65
CA THR A 146 2.57 -18.50 -4.75
C THR A 146 2.57 -16.98 -4.84
N GLY A 147 1.39 -16.38 -4.70
CA GLY A 147 1.22 -14.92 -4.62
C GLY A 147 0.75 -14.52 -3.24
N TYR A 148 0.97 -13.26 -2.84
CA TYR A 148 0.62 -12.83 -1.47
C TYR A 148 -0.88 -12.95 -1.12
N LYS A 149 -1.79 -13.03 -2.11
CA LYS A 149 -3.23 -13.33 -1.92
C LYS A 149 -3.74 -14.61 -2.59
N ASN A 150 -2.90 -15.30 -3.36
CA ASN A 150 -3.29 -16.50 -4.14
C ASN A 150 -4.67 -16.38 -4.82
N PRO A 151 -4.86 -15.41 -5.74
CA PRO A 151 -6.13 -15.23 -6.43
C PRO A 151 -6.49 -16.47 -7.26
N PRO A 152 -7.78 -16.73 -7.54
CA PRO A 152 -8.18 -17.86 -8.39
C PRO A 152 -7.83 -17.64 -9.88
N GLU A 153 -7.75 -18.73 -10.63
CA GLU A 153 -7.62 -18.68 -12.09
C GLU A 153 -8.75 -17.84 -12.69
N GLY A 154 -8.40 -16.92 -13.59
CA GLY A 154 -9.39 -16.15 -14.33
C GLY A 154 -10.13 -15.11 -13.49
N LEU A 155 -9.62 -14.69 -12.33
CA LEU A 155 -10.22 -13.65 -11.47
C LEU A 155 -10.75 -12.44 -12.25
N LEU A 156 -9.96 -11.88 -13.17
CA LEU A 156 -10.35 -10.69 -13.96
C LEU A 156 -11.48 -10.97 -14.98
N LYS A 157 -11.76 -12.23 -15.28
CA LYS A 157 -12.88 -12.67 -16.14
C LYS A 157 -14.14 -13.00 -15.32
N ASP A 158 -14.02 -13.13 -14.00
CA ASP A 158 -15.15 -13.44 -13.13
C ASP A 158 -16.24 -12.37 -13.22
N LYS A 159 -17.50 -12.82 -13.22
CA LYS A 159 -18.65 -11.92 -13.41
C LYS A 159 -18.84 -10.99 -12.20
N ASN A 160 -18.67 -11.51 -10.99
CA ASN A 160 -18.82 -10.72 -9.77
C ASN A 160 -17.66 -9.75 -9.63
N PHE A 161 -16.43 -10.16 -9.94
CA PHE A 161 -15.28 -9.26 -9.97
C PHE A 161 -15.52 -8.07 -10.91
N ARG A 162 -16.01 -8.32 -12.14
CA ARG A 162 -16.32 -7.27 -13.12
C ARG A 162 -17.49 -6.39 -12.68
N GLN A 163 -18.46 -6.95 -11.97
CA GLN A 163 -19.55 -6.19 -11.34
C GLN A 163 -19.00 -5.27 -10.26
N GLY A 164 -18.17 -5.77 -9.33
CA GLY A 164 -17.50 -4.95 -8.32
C GLY A 164 -16.64 -3.86 -8.94
N PHE A 165 -15.86 -4.20 -9.97
CA PHE A 165 -15.03 -3.23 -10.72
C PHE A 165 -15.86 -2.09 -11.32
N SER A 166 -17.12 -2.35 -11.70
CA SER A 166 -17.98 -1.32 -12.31
C SER A 166 -18.29 -0.14 -11.37
N HIS A 167 -18.09 -0.31 -10.06
CA HIS A 167 -18.26 0.72 -9.02
C HIS A 167 -17.03 1.62 -8.84
N LEU A 168 -15.89 1.33 -9.48
CA LEU A 168 -14.65 2.13 -9.35
C LEU A 168 -14.59 3.36 -10.28
N ARG A 169 -15.74 3.87 -10.73
CA ARG A 169 -15.76 5.02 -11.65
C ARG A 169 -15.40 6.29 -10.89
N GLY A 170 -14.36 6.99 -11.38
CA GLY A 170 -14.02 8.35 -10.98
C GLY A 170 -14.99 9.39 -11.51
#